data_AF-A0A1J4XLZ7-F1
#
_entry.id   AF-A0A1J4XLZ7-F1
#
_cell.length_a   1.000
_cell.length_b   1.000
_cell.length_c   1.000
_cell.angle_alpha   90.00
_cell.angle_beta   90.00
_cell.angle_gamma   90.00
#
_symmetry.space_group_name_H-M   'P 1'
#
loop_
_entity.id
_entity.type
_entity.pdbx_description
1 polymer ?
#
loop_
_entity_poly.entity_id
_entity_poly.type
_entity_poly.pdbx_seq_one_letter_code
_entity_poly.pdbx_strand_id
1 'polypeptide(L)'
;MNLSEKELKKEEMKSRRRKIISAVIIIIFIHILLNIIRVSLTREELVDESIPYQEVEEYTTKEPEITELCFDRKFHWDYEWTEWNYDQEGYASPNFKLINLENESGEFTVEFAFFDNSLYPYEDFYEKPYETVEYKLPWEAASMHSYPMKKRLNPGQEEIFTSYTEKKHSSSSYWAYADVEPPIHKVCNYTAEYINVVRNRTITKYMTEKTKKNITKSITLWRFLIELVTNNH
;
A
#
# COMPACT_ATOMS: atom_id res chain seq x y z
N MET A 1 -19.28 -80.76 87.68
CA MET A 1 -18.85 -80.41 86.30
C MET A 1 -17.33 -80.32 86.29
N ASN A 2 -16.65 -81.33 85.75
CA ASN A 2 -15.21 -81.55 85.90
C ASN A 2 -14.38 -80.52 85.12
N LEU A 3 -13.30 -80.01 85.73
CA LEU A 3 -12.38 -79.03 85.13
C LEU A 3 -11.84 -79.47 83.75
N SER A 4 -11.67 -80.78 83.54
CA SER A 4 -11.08 -81.37 82.32
C SER A 4 -11.91 -81.17 81.02
N GLU A 5 -13.25 -81.24 81.09
CA GLU A 5 -14.10 -81.03 79.88
C GLU A 5 -14.14 -79.56 79.42
N LYS A 6 -13.98 -78.62 80.37
CA LYS A 6 -13.91 -77.19 80.06
C LYS A 6 -12.60 -76.84 79.35
N GLU A 7 -11.51 -77.53 79.64
CA GLU A 7 -10.21 -77.30 79.00
C GLU A 7 -10.17 -77.82 77.56
N LEU A 8 -10.70 -79.03 77.31
CA LEU A 8 -10.79 -79.62 75.96
C LEU A 8 -11.62 -78.78 74.98
N LYS A 9 -12.80 -78.28 75.39
CA LYS A 9 -13.59 -77.36 74.55
C LYS A 9 -12.89 -76.02 74.31
N LYS A 10 -12.05 -75.57 75.24
CA LYS A 10 -11.28 -74.32 75.13
C LYS A 10 -10.13 -74.48 74.13
N GLU A 11 -9.50 -75.64 74.06
CA GLU A 11 -8.48 -75.97 73.05
C GLU A 11 -9.05 -76.14 71.65
N GLU A 12 -10.19 -76.82 71.50
CA GLU A 12 -10.84 -76.99 70.19
C GLU A 12 -11.32 -75.63 69.62
N MET A 13 -11.89 -74.76 70.46
CA MET A 13 -12.24 -73.39 70.06
C MET A 13 -11.01 -72.54 69.70
N LYS A 14 -9.89 -72.69 70.42
CA LYS A 14 -8.62 -72.03 70.07
C LYS A 14 -8.10 -72.53 68.72
N SER A 15 -8.20 -73.83 68.44
CA SER A 15 -7.78 -74.44 67.16
C SER A 15 -8.64 -73.98 65.99
N ARG A 16 -9.98 -73.96 66.13
CA ARG A 16 -10.88 -73.41 65.10
C ARG A 16 -10.63 -71.93 64.84
N ARG A 17 -10.44 -71.12 65.89
CA ARG A 17 -10.09 -69.70 65.74
C ARG A 17 -8.77 -69.50 64.98
N ARG A 18 -7.74 -70.31 65.27
CA ARG A 18 -6.48 -70.26 64.50
C ARG A 18 -6.67 -70.62 63.03
N LYS A 19 -7.49 -71.62 62.70
CA LYS A 19 -7.80 -71.98 61.31
C LYS A 19 -8.56 -70.87 60.58
N ILE A 20 -9.55 -70.24 61.23
CA ILE A 20 -10.30 -69.12 60.67
C ILE A 20 -9.36 -67.92 60.43
N ILE A 21 -8.53 -67.57 61.43
CA ILE A 21 -7.56 -66.47 61.31
C ILE A 21 -6.58 -66.75 60.16
N SER A 22 -6.06 -67.97 60.05
CA SER A 22 -5.17 -68.36 58.95
C SER A 22 -5.85 -68.25 57.58
N ALA A 23 -7.10 -68.68 57.44
CA ALA A 23 -7.86 -68.52 56.19
C ALA A 23 -8.08 -67.05 55.83
N VAL A 24 -8.42 -66.19 56.81
CA VAL A 24 -8.58 -64.75 56.59
C VAL A 24 -7.26 -64.10 56.15
N ILE A 25 -6.14 -64.46 56.78
CA ILE A 25 -4.82 -63.95 56.39
C ILE A 25 -4.48 -64.36 54.95
N ILE A 26 -4.76 -65.61 54.55
CA ILE A 26 -4.54 -66.08 53.17
C ILE A 26 -5.39 -65.28 52.18
N ILE A 27 -6.66 -65.03 52.48
CA ILE A 27 -7.55 -64.22 51.62
C ILE A 27 -7.01 -62.80 51.48
N ILE A 28 -6.58 -62.17 52.58
CA ILE A 28 -5.97 -60.83 52.56
C ILE A 28 -4.70 -60.83 51.71
N PHE A 29 -3.84 -61.84 51.87
CA PHE A 29 -2.60 -61.95 51.13
C PHE A 29 -2.84 -62.11 49.61
N ILE A 30 -3.79 -62.96 49.22
CA ILE A 30 -4.20 -63.11 47.82
C ILE A 30 -4.74 -61.79 47.28
N HIS A 31 -5.58 -61.09 48.05
CA HIS A 31 -6.13 -59.79 47.64
C HIS A 31 -5.03 -58.72 47.43
N ILE A 32 -3.99 -58.72 48.28
CA ILE A 32 -2.84 -57.83 48.13
C ILE A 32 -2.07 -58.17 46.83
N LEU A 33 -1.77 -59.45 46.60
CA LEU A 33 -1.07 -59.88 45.38
C LEU A 33 -1.82 -59.51 44.10
N LEU A 34 -3.14 -59.69 44.07
CA LEU A 34 -3.98 -59.36 42.91
C LEU A 34 -4.06 -57.84 42.64
N ASN A 35 -3.79 -57.00 43.63
CA ASN A 35 -3.72 -55.55 43.46
C ASN A 35 -2.33 -55.06 42.99
N ILE A 36 -1.27 -55.86 43.18
CA ILE A 36 0.09 -55.50 42.75
C ILE A 36 0.31 -55.85 41.28
N ILE A 37 -0.19 -57.01 40.84
CA ILE A 37 -0.02 -57.46 39.44
C ILE A 37 -0.82 -56.52 38.53
N ARG A 38 -0.14 -55.91 37.55
CA ARG A 38 -0.76 -55.05 36.53
C ARG A 38 -0.86 -55.78 35.20
N VAL A 39 -2.00 -55.60 34.54
CA VAL A 39 -2.30 -56.13 33.21
C VAL A 39 -2.53 -54.97 32.26
N SER A 40 -1.95 -55.04 31.07
CA SER A 40 -2.19 -54.07 30.01
C SER A 40 -3.40 -54.50 29.19
N LEU A 41 -4.40 -53.64 29.12
CA LEU A 41 -5.59 -53.83 28.30
C LEU A 41 -5.59 -52.79 27.20
N THR A 42 -5.60 -53.25 25.96
CA THR A 42 -5.84 -52.40 24.80
C THR A 42 -7.33 -52.41 24.50
N ARG A 43 -7.95 -51.23 24.50
CA ARG A 43 -9.34 -51.04 24.06
C ARG A 43 -9.41 -49.94 23.01
N GLU A 44 -10.33 -50.10 22.08
CA GLU A 44 -10.71 -49.00 21.18
C GLU A 44 -11.53 -47.99 21.99
N GLU A 45 -11.00 -46.77 22.08
CA GLU A 45 -11.72 -45.63 22.65
C GLU A 45 -11.87 -44.55 21.56
N LEU A 46 -13.01 -43.86 21.58
CA LEU A 46 -13.19 -42.65 20.77
C LEU A 46 -12.47 -41.50 21.46
N VAL A 47 -11.47 -40.95 20.78
CA VAL A 47 -10.69 -39.80 21.26
C VAL A 47 -11.06 -38.60 20.42
N ASP A 48 -11.28 -37.47 21.10
CA ASP A 48 -11.47 -36.19 20.44
C ASP A 48 -10.10 -35.69 19.95
N GLU A 49 -9.92 -35.63 18.63
CA GLU A 49 -8.75 -35.05 18.00
C GLU A 49 -9.07 -33.70 17.38
N SER A 50 -8.17 -32.74 17.60
CA SER A 50 -8.24 -31.41 16.99
C SER A 50 -7.58 -31.47 15.62
N ILE A 51 -8.38 -31.33 14.56
CA ILE A 51 -7.91 -31.37 13.18
C ILE A 51 -7.95 -29.95 12.61
N PRO A 52 -6.80 -29.41 12.13
CA PRO A 52 -6.78 -28.11 11.47
C PRO A 52 -7.43 -28.21 10.09
N TYR A 53 -8.22 -27.20 9.75
CA TYR A 53 -8.71 -26.98 8.38
C TYR A 53 -8.50 -25.51 7.99
N GLN A 54 -8.33 -25.28 6.69
CA GLN A 54 -8.19 -23.94 6.14
C GLN A 54 -9.57 -23.43 5.71
N GLU A 55 -9.90 -22.23 6.15
CA GLU A 55 -11.07 -21.50 5.70
C GLU A 55 -10.62 -20.18 5.09
N VAL A 56 -11.23 -19.80 3.97
CA VAL A 56 -11.01 -18.51 3.33
C VAL A 56 -12.05 -17.56 3.87
N GLU A 57 -11.62 -16.58 4.67
CA GLU A 57 -12.48 -15.49 5.14
C GLU A 57 -12.29 -14.25 4.27
N GLU A 58 -13.40 -13.72 3.78
CA GLU A 58 -13.47 -12.45 3.07
C GLU A 58 -13.55 -11.29 4.09
N TYR A 59 -12.73 -10.27 3.92
CA TYR A 59 -12.76 -9.07 4.75
C TYR A 59 -12.52 -7.81 3.91
N THR A 60 -13.09 -6.69 4.36
CA THR A 60 -12.98 -5.41 3.66
C THR A 60 -11.95 -4.52 4.35
N THR A 61 -10.95 -4.05 3.59
CA THR A 61 -10.03 -3.00 4.02
C THR A 61 -10.34 -1.70 3.31
N LYS A 62 -10.11 -0.56 3.99
CA LYS A 62 -10.13 0.75 3.34
C LYS A 62 -8.74 1.09 2.88
N GLU A 63 -8.58 1.33 1.59
CA GLU A 63 -7.29 1.71 1.00
C GLU A 63 -7.42 3.08 0.31
N PRO A 64 -6.42 3.96 0.47
CA PRO A 64 -6.44 5.25 -0.19
C PRO A 64 -6.15 5.08 -1.69
N GLU A 65 -7.09 5.50 -2.52
CA GLU A 65 -6.90 5.73 -3.94
C GLU A 65 -6.55 7.20 -4.14
N ILE A 66 -5.30 7.47 -4.53
CA ILE A 66 -4.81 8.82 -4.79
C ILE A 66 -5.03 9.11 -6.27
N THR A 67 -5.90 10.06 -6.57
CA THR A 67 -6.07 10.60 -7.92
C THR A 67 -5.31 11.91 -8.03
N GLU A 68 -4.48 12.03 -9.06
CA GLU A 68 -3.77 13.26 -9.41
C GLU A 68 -4.45 13.92 -10.61
N LEU A 69 -4.84 15.19 -10.46
CA LEU A 69 -5.43 16.02 -11.51
C LEU A 69 -4.50 17.20 -11.77
N CYS A 70 -3.82 17.19 -12.92
CA CYS A 70 -2.95 18.29 -13.35
C CYS A 70 -3.63 19.14 -14.43
N PHE A 71 -3.47 20.45 -14.36
CA PHE A 71 -3.91 21.39 -15.39
C PHE A 71 -2.83 22.45 -15.65
N ASP A 72 -2.76 22.91 -16.90
CA ASP A 72 -1.89 24.01 -17.28
C ASP A 72 -2.52 25.33 -16.81
N ARG A 73 -1.79 26.07 -15.98
CA ARG A 73 -2.17 27.38 -15.49
C ARG A 73 -1.59 28.46 -16.40
N LYS A 74 -2.38 29.49 -16.70
CA LYS A 74 -1.90 30.66 -17.42
C LYS A 74 -0.83 31.38 -16.60
N PHE A 75 0.33 31.61 -17.22
CA PHE A 75 1.44 32.37 -16.68
C PHE A 75 1.19 33.87 -16.93
N HIS A 76 1.24 34.71 -15.90
CA HIS A 76 1.06 36.16 -16.04
C HIS A 76 2.39 36.86 -16.28
N TRP A 77 2.43 37.69 -17.30
CA TRP A 77 3.60 38.48 -17.69
C TRP A 77 3.12 39.77 -18.35
N ASP A 78 4.02 40.76 -18.40
CA ASP A 78 3.78 42.04 -19.06
C ASP A 78 4.99 42.40 -19.93
N TYR A 79 4.83 43.36 -20.83
CA TYR A 79 5.90 43.78 -21.71
C TYR A 79 5.85 45.26 -22.06
N GLU A 80 7.01 45.78 -22.47
CA GLU A 80 7.18 47.14 -22.94
C GLU A 80 8.19 47.15 -24.10
N TRP A 81 7.81 47.79 -25.22
CA TRP A 81 8.77 48.09 -26.27
C TRP A 81 9.63 49.29 -25.85
N THR A 82 10.94 49.12 -25.86
CA THR A 82 11.89 50.21 -25.62
C THR A 82 12.56 50.64 -26.93
N GLU A 83 13.42 51.66 -26.88
CA GLU A 83 14.04 52.23 -28.08
C GLU A 83 14.81 51.18 -28.90
N TRP A 84 14.86 51.38 -30.22
CA TRP A 84 15.67 50.54 -31.11
C TRP A 84 17.15 50.63 -30.73
N ASN A 85 17.84 49.50 -30.79
CA ASN A 85 19.29 49.48 -30.65
C ASN A 85 19.93 49.90 -31.99
N TYR A 86 20.49 51.11 -32.02
CA TYR A 86 21.10 51.72 -33.20
C TYR A 86 22.57 51.31 -33.43
N ASP A 87 23.15 50.46 -32.59
CA ASP A 87 24.59 50.17 -32.59
C ASP A 87 25.06 49.31 -33.78
N GLN A 88 24.17 48.87 -34.68
CA GLN A 88 24.55 48.07 -35.86
C GLN A 88 23.80 48.46 -37.14
N GLU A 89 24.46 49.23 -38.01
CA GLU A 89 24.00 49.46 -39.39
C GLU A 89 23.78 48.12 -40.11
N GLY A 90 22.67 47.99 -40.83
CA GLY A 90 22.31 46.76 -41.55
C GLY A 90 21.51 45.72 -40.74
N TYR A 91 21.27 45.95 -39.44
CA TYR A 91 20.46 45.08 -38.60
C TYR A 91 19.16 45.76 -38.18
N ALA A 92 18.13 44.95 -37.91
CA ALA A 92 16.92 45.33 -37.21
C ALA A 92 17.01 44.77 -35.79
N SER A 93 17.12 45.68 -34.83
CA SER A 93 17.46 45.35 -33.45
C SER A 93 16.55 46.06 -32.45
N PRO A 94 15.30 45.61 -32.28
CA PRO A 94 14.40 46.22 -31.33
C PRO A 94 14.77 45.75 -29.92
N ASN A 95 14.48 46.59 -28.93
CA ASN A 95 14.55 46.20 -27.54
C ASN A 95 13.14 45.94 -27.01
N PHE A 96 12.95 44.74 -26.46
CA PHE A 96 11.68 44.30 -25.91
C PHE A 96 11.88 43.92 -24.45
N LYS A 97 11.32 44.71 -23.54
CA LYS A 97 11.40 44.43 -22.11
C LYS A 97 10.24 43.53 -21.72
N LEU A 98 10.56 42.40 -21.11
CA LEU A 98 9.60 41.43 -20.60
C LEU A 98 9.66 41.42 -19.08
N ILE A 99 8.49 41.35 -18.44
CA ILE A 99 8.34 41.39 -16.98
C ILE A 99 7.61 40.13 -16.52
N ASN A 100 8.23 39.38 -15.60
CA ASN A 100 7.60 38.23 -14.96
C ASN A 100 6.71 38.71 -13.79
N LEU A 101 5.39 38.54 -13.91
CA LEU A 101 4.43 38.92 -12.86
C LEU A 101 4.11 37.77 -11.89
N GLU A 102 4.65 36.58 -12.12
CA GLU A 102 4.45 35.43 -11.23
C GLU A 102 5.42 35.47 -10.03
N ASN A 103 5.03 34.77 -8.97
CA ASN A 103 5.86 34.56 -7.78
C ASN A 103 6.88 33.42 -7.94
N GLU A 104 7.13 32.97 -9.17
CA GLU A 104 8.03 31.86 -9.50
C GLU A 104 8.89 32.20 -10.72
N SER A 105 10.05 31.54 -10.82
CA SER A 105 10.94 31.71 -11.98
C SER A 105 10.49 30.85 -13.15
N GLY A 106 10.66 31.36 -14.37
CA GLY A 106 10.33 30.60 -15.58
C GLY A 106 11.19 30.99 -16.78
N GLU A 107 11.30 30.07 -17.75
CA GLU A 107 11.97 30.31 -19.03
C GLU A 107 10.97 30.82 -20.06
N PHE A 108 11.24 32.02 -20.58
CA PHE A 108 10.48 32.63 -21.67
C PHE A 108 11.27 32.50 -22.97
N THR A 109 10.55 32.22 -24.06
CA THR A 109 11.09 32.29 -25.42
C THR A 109 10.46 33.49 -26.13
N VAL A 110 11.28 34.34 -26.73
CA VAL A 110 10.82 35.49 -27.50
C VAL A 110 11.35 35.39 -28.93
N GLU A 111 10.46 35.56 -29.89
CA GLU A 111 10.77 35.68 -31.31
C GLU A 111 10.17 36.97 -31.87
N PHE A 112 10.90 37.67 -32.73
CA PHE A 112 10.43 38.85 -33.44
C PHE A 112 10.12 38.55 -34.89
N ALA A 113 8.96 39.03 -35.34
CA ALA A 113 8.60 39.13 -36.75
C ALA A 113 8.78 40.58 -37.20
N PHE A 114 9.55 40.80 -38.25
CA PHE A 114 9.85 42.13 -38.78
C PHE A 114 9.11 42.38 -40.10
N PHE A 115 8.43 43.51 -40.18
CA PHE A 115 7.63 43.92 -41.34
C PHE A 115 8.24 45.15 -42.01
N ASP A 116 8.38 45.10 -43.34
CA ASP A 116 8.85 46.24 -44.12
C ASP A 116 7.79 47.35 -44.13
N ASN A 117 8.16 48.54 -43.66
CA ASN A 117 7.27 49.68 -43.52
C ASN A 117 6.69 50.19 -44.85
N SER A 118 7.32 49.87 -45.99
CA SER A 118 6.80 50.22 -47.31
C SER A 118 5.66 49.30 -47.79
N LEU A 119 5.63 48.07 -47.30
CA LEU A 119 4.61 47.06 -47.63
C LEU A 119 3.49 47.06 -46.58
N TYR A 120 3.87 47.20 -45.31
CA TYR A 120 2.97 47.22 -44.17
C TYR A 120 3.31 48.45 -43.32
N PRO A 121 2.69 49.62 -43.57
CA PRO A 121 3.02 50.84 -42.84
C PRO A 121 2.73 50.72 -41.34
N TYR A 122 3.69 51.07 -40.49
CA TYR A 122 3.58 50.97 -39.02
C TYR A 122 2.35 51.68 -38.47
N GLU A 123 1.99 52.84 -39.03
CA GLU A 123 0.84 53.65 -38.60
C GLU A 123 -0.50 52.88 -38.70
N ASP A 124 -0.61 51.89 -39.58
CA ASP A 124 -1.82 51.07 -39.72
C ASP A 124 -1.96 50.03 -38.58
N PHE A 125 -0.86 49.70 -37.91
CA PHE A 125 -0.75 48.61 -36.93
C PHE A 125 -0.32 49.07 -35.53
N TYR A 126 0.17 50.32 -35.39
CA TYR A 126 0.58 50.89 -34.11
C TYR A 126 -0.52 50.78 -33.05
N GLU A 127 -0.12 50.55 -31.79
CA GLU A 127 -0.98 50.36 -30.62
C GLU A 127 -1.96 49.17 -30.67
N LYS A 128 -1.91 48.33 -31.71
CA LYS A 128 -2.74 47.14 -31.82
C LYS A 128 -1.98 45.89 -31.37
N PRO A 129 -2.51 45.10 -30.43
CA PRO A 129 -1.98 43.78 -30.11
C PRO A 129 -1.97 42.88 -31.35
N TYR A 130 -0.98 42.02 -31.49
CA TYR A 130 -0.78 41.22 -32.69
C TYR A 130 -1.99 40.32 -33.01
N GLU A 131 -2.60 39.74 -31.99
CA GLU A 131 -3.77 38.86 -32.08
C GLU A 131 -4.98 39.55 -32.72
N THR A 132 -5.03 40.88 -32.66
CA THR A 132 -6.12 41.67 -33.26
C THR A 132 -5.91 41.95 -34.75
N VAL A 133 -4.68 41.81 -35.24
CA VAL A 133 -4.28 42.11 -36.62
C VAL A 133 -3.79 40.89 -37.39
N GLU A 134 -3.59 39.74 -36.74
CA GLU A 134 -3.09 38.50 -37.32
C GLU A 134 -3.80 38.09 -38.62
N TYR A 135 -5.14 38.24 -38.69
CA TYR A 135 -5.89 37.90 -39.91
C TYR A 135 -5.53 38.77 -41.13
N LYS A 136 -5.06 40.01 -40.90
CA LYS A 136 -4.59 40.93 -41.96
C LYS A 136 -3.09 40.81 -42.18
N LEU A 137 -2.36 40.52 -41.12
CA LEU A 137 -0.91 40.48 -41.09
C LEU A 137 -0.47 39.17 -40.42
N PRO A 138 -0.58 38.04 -41.13
CA PRO A 138 -0.19 36.73 -40.57
C PRO A 138 1.32 36.68 -40.33
N TRP A 139 1.76 35.81 -39.43
CA TRP A 139 3.14 35.81 -38.92
C TRP A 139 4.13 35.56 -40.06
N GLU A 140 3.74 34.68 -40.97
CA GLU A 140 4.51 34.29 -42.16
C GLU A 140 4.60 35.40 -43.22
N ALA A 141 3.80 36.47 -43.10
CA ALA A 141 3.92 37.64 -43.99
C ALA A 141 5.08 38.56 -43.60
N ALA A 142 5.73 38.31 -42.46
CA ALA A 142 6.92 39.04 -42.06
C ALA A 142 8.02 38.94 -43.11
N SER A 143 8.77 40.02 -43.28
CA SER A 143 9.88 40.07 -44.23
C SER A 143 11.09 39.28 -43.75
N MET A 144 11.24 39.15 -42.42
CA MET A 144 12.30 38.40 -41.75
C MET A 144 11.89 38.09 -40.30
N HIS A 145 12.49 37.04 -39.73
CA HIS A 145 12.29 36.60 -38.35
C HIS A 145 13.62 36.62 -37.60
N SER A 146 13.60 36.93 -36.32
CA SER A 146 14.76 36.72 -35.45
C SER A 146 14.95 35.25 -35.11
N TYR A 147 16.16 34.86 -34.72
CA TYR A 147 16.33 33.63 -33.96
C TYR A 147 15.62 33.72 -32.61
N PRO A 148 14.91 32.67 -32.17
CA PRO A 148 14.28 32.63 -30.85
C PRO A 148 15.30 32.83 -29.73
N MET A 149 15.02 33.76 -28.83
CA MET A 149 15.87 34.03 -27.67
C MET A 149 15.20 33.49 -26.43
N LYS A 150 15.97 32.76 -25.62
CA LYS A 150 15.48 32.20 -24.36
C LYS A 150 16.15 32.87 -23.18
N LYS A 151 15.36 33.33 -22.21
CA LYS A 151 15.87 33.79 -20.92
C LYS A 151 14.99 33.26 -19.80
N ARG A 152 15.64 32.90 -18.68
CA ARG A 152 14.95 32.60 -17.43
C ARG A 152 14.83 33.88 -16.60
N LEU A 153 13.60 34.25 -16.27
CA LEU A 153 13.30 35.39 -15.40
C LEU A 153 12.91 34.87 -14.02
N ASN A 154 13.46 35.47 -12.96
CA ASN A 154 13.04 35.22 -11.58
C ASN A 154 11.71 35.92 -11.24
N PRO A 155 11.10 35.65 -10.07
CA PRO A 155 9.87 36.32 -9.66
C PRO A 155 10.04 37.84 -9.65
N GLY A 156 9.13 38.56 -10.30
CA GLY A 156 9.17 40.03 -10.38
C GLY A 156 10.36 40.61 -11.16
N GLN A 157 11.15 39.77 -11.84
CA GLN A 157 12.29 40.24 -12.63
C GLN A 157 11.84 40.80 -13.98
N GLU A 158 12.56 41.81 -14.44
CA GLU A 158 12.46 42.40 -15.77
C GLU A 158 13.70 42.02 -16.58
N GLU A 159 13.55 41.73 -17.87
CA GLU A 159 14.69 41.53 -18.77
C GLU A 159 14.46 42.11 -20.16
N ILE A 160 15.54 42.63 -20.76
CA ILE A 160 15.52 43.17 -22.12
C ILE A 160 15.96 42.08 -23.09
N PHE A 161 15.12 41.78 -24.05
CA PHE A 161 15.42 40.96 -25.22
C PHE A 161 15.82 41.88 -26.36
N THR A 162 17.06 41.74 -26.82
CA THR A 162 17.59 42.47 -27.98
C THR A 162 17.97 41.43 -29.02
N SER A 163 17.29 41.45 -30.15
CA SER A 163 17.71 40.66 -31.31
C SER A 163 18.62 41.47 -32.21
N TYR A 164 19.49 40.81 -32.95
CA TYR A 164 20.27 41.40 -34.05
C TYR A 164 19.94 40.61 -35.31
N THR A 165 18.88 41.03 -36.00
CA THR A 165 18.41 40.35 -37.21
C THR A 165 18.89 41.10 -38.44
N GLU A 166 19.64 40.44 -39.32
CA GLU A 166 20.17 41.07 -40.54
C GLU A 166 19.01 41.51 -41.45
N LYS A 167 19.02 42.78 -41.89
CA LYS A 167 17.97 43.32 -42.75
C LYS A 167 18.01 42.62 -44.10
N LYS A 168 16.87 42.08 -44.55
CA LYS A 168 16.70 41.55 -45.90
C LYS A 168 17.05 42.56 -47.00
N HIS A 169 16.69 43.83 -46.76
CA HIS A 169 17.05 44.99 -47.58
C HIS A 169 17.60 46.10 -46.70
N SER A 170 18.87 46.48 -46.89
CA SER A 170 19.57 47.43 -46.03
C SER A 170 18.97 48.84 -46.03
N SER A 171 18.38 49.27 -47.13
CA SER A 171 17.71 50.58 -47.27
C SER A 171 16.27 50.61 -46.75
N SER A 172 15.69 49.46 -46.41
CA SER A 172 14.32 49.40 -45.89
C SER A 172 14.26 49.77 -44.40
N SER A 173 13.14 50.39 -44.03
CA SER A 173 12.74 50.58 -42.64
C SER A 173 11.84 49.43 -42.22
N TYR A 174 12.06 48.89 -41.02
CA TYR A 174 11.29 47.78 -40.48
C TYR A 174 10.73 48.15 -39.12
N TRP A 175 9.58 47.59 -38.80
CA TRP A 175 9.01 47.55 -37.45
C TRP A 175 8.74 46.09 -37.07
N ALA A 176 8.49 45.81 -35.80
CA ALA A 176 8.41 44.43 -35.31
C ALA A 176 7.20 44.16 -34.42
N TYR A 177 6.73 42.91 -34.46
CA TYR A 177 5.93 42.29 -33.40
C TYR A 177 6.79 41.23 -32.68
N ALA A 178 6.44 40.94 -31.43
CA ALA A 178 7.06 39.91 -30.61
C ALA A 178 6.04 38.80 -30.35
N ASP A 179 6.44 37.56 -30.58
CA ASP A 179 5.76 36.37 -30.08
C ASP A 179 6.49 35.92 -28.82
N VAL A 180 5.74 35.74 -27.74
CA VAL A 180 6.26 35.41 -26.42
C VAL A 180 5.64 34.09 -26.01
N GLU A 181 6.46 33.05 -25.95
CA GLU A 181 6.09 31.76 -25.38
C GLU A 181 6.45 31.77 -23.89
N PRO A 182 5.46 31.85 -22.98
CA PRO A 182 5.72 31.82 -21.56
C PRO A 182 6.05 30.40 -21.06
N PRO A 183 6.59 30.28 -19.84
CA PRO A 183 6.82 28.98 -19.21
C PRO A 183 5.52 28.18 -19.06
N ILE A 184 5.58 26.87 -19.29
CA ILE A 184 4.46 25.96 -19.01
C ILE A 184 4.38 25.73 -17.49
N HIS A 185 3.35 26.28 -16.85
CA HIS A 185 3.07 26.04 -15.44
C HIS A 185 2.01 24.96 -15.29
N LYS A 186 2.39 23.79 -14.76
CA LYS A 186 1.46 22.71 -14.38
C LYS A 186 1.14 22.75 -12.89
N VAL A 187 -0.13 22.87 -12.56
CA VAL A 187 -0.63 22.74 -11.18
C VAL A 187 -1.29 21.38 -11.04
N CYS A 188 -0.82 20.57 -10.09
CA CYS A 188 -1.37 19.25 -9.80
C CYS A 188 -2.06 19.24 -8.44
N ASN A 189 -3.34 18.86 -8.45
CA ASN A 189 -4.13 18.65 -7.25
C ASN A 189 -4.24 17.16 -6.96
N TYR A 190 -4.06 16.79 -5.69
CA TYR A 190 -4.18 15.42 -5.22
C TYR A 190 -5.47 15.26 -4.42
N THR A 191 -6.30 14.31 -4.81
CA THR A 191 -7.49 13.91 -4.05
C THR A 191 -7.31 12.47 -3.61
N ALA A 192 -7.52 12.21 -2.31
CA ALA A 192 -7.50 10.87 -1.76
C ALA A 192 -8.94 10.42 -1.45
N GLU A 193 -9.40 9.39 -2.14
CA GLU A 193 -10.65 8.72 -1.83
C GLU A 193 -10.36 7.36 -1.21
N TYR A 194 -11.07 6.99 -0.13
CA TYR A 194 -10.90 5.68 0.48
C TYR A 194 -11.85 4.69 -0.17
N ILE A 195 -11.32 3.73 -0.90
CA ILE A 195 -12.11 2.66 -1.50
C ILE A 195 -12.11 1.43 -0.59
N ASN A 196 -13.24 0.71 -0.60
CA ASN A 196 -13.37 -0.57 0.07
C ASN A 196 -12.77 -1.65 -0.85
N VAL A 197 -11.65 -2.24 -0.43
CA VAL A 197 -11.01 -3.35 -1.11
C VAL A 197 -11.38 -4.64 -0.39
N VAL A 198 -11.98 -5.57 -1.13
CA VAL A 198 -12.26 -6.92 -0.65
C VAL A 198 -10.98 -7.74 -0.75
N ARG A 199 -10.54 -8.30 0.37
CA ARG A 199 -9.39 -9.20 0.44
C ARG A 199 -9.79 -10.52 1.07
N ASN A 200 -9.13 -11.58 0.63
CA ASN A 200 -9.27 -12.90 1.19
C ASN A 200 -8.06 -13.20 2.08
N ARG A 201 -8.31 -13.69 3.29
CA ARG A 201 -7.27 -14.28 4.12
C ARG A 201 -7.60 -15.74 4.36
N THR A 202 -6.59 -16.58 4.24
CA THR A 202 -6.69 -17.97 4.69
C THR A 202 -6.39 -18.01 6.17
N ILE A 203 -7.33 -18.51 6.95
CA ILE A 203 -7.15 -18.74 8.38
C ILE A 203 -7.23 -20.23 8.67
N THR A 204 -6.46 -20.67 9.67
CA THR A 204 -6.52 -22.05 10.15
C THR A 204 -7.52 -22.12 11.30
N LYS A 205 -8.63 -22.82 11.09
CA LYS A 205 -9.57 -23.20 12.16
C LYS A 205 -9.34 -24.65 12.57
N TYR A 206 -9.87 -25.02 13.72
CA TYR A 206 -9.78 -26.39 14.25
C TYR A 206 -11.17 -26.94 14.44
N MET A 207 -11.39 -28.18 14.00
CA MET A 207 -12.60 -28.94 14.32
C MET A 207 -12.22 -30.15 15.16
N THR A 208 -13.13 -30.55 16.04
CA THR A 208 -12.96 -31.75 16.85
C THR A 208 -13.62 -32.93 16.14
N GLU A 209 -12.83 -33.92 15.76
CA GLU A 209 -13.32 -35.17 15.19
C GLU A 209 -13.07 -36.33 16.16
N LYS A 210 -14.03 -37.25 16.26
CA LYS A 210 -13.89 -38.45 17.08
C LYS A 210 -13.20 -39.54 16.28
N THR A 211 -11.93 -39.78 16.56
CA THR A 211 -11.17 -40.86 15.93
C THR A 211 -11.10 -42.07 16.86
N LYS A 212 -11.23 -43.27 16.27
CA LYS A 212 -11.02 -44.51 17.01
C LYS A 212 -9.54 -44.73 17.22
N LYS A 213 -9.10 -44.78 18.48
CA LYS A 213 -7.72 -45.12 18.82
C LYS A 213 -7.65 -46.29 19.78
N ASN A 214 -6.66 -47.14 19.55
CA ASN A 214 -6.29 -48.20 20.49
C ASN A 214 -5.50 -47.58 21.64
N ILE A 215 -6.14 -47.47 22.80
CA ILE A 215 -5.50 -46.99 24.02
C ILE A 215 -5.17 -48.20 24.89
N THR A 216 -3.90 -48.31 25.28
CA THR A 216 -3.44 -49.31 26.24
C THR A 216 -3.48 -48.72 27.63
N LYS A 217 -4.41 -49.19 28.48
CA LYS A 217 -4.49 -48.83 29.90
C LYS A 217 -3.92 -49.94 30.76
N SER A 218 -3.16 -49.57 31.78
CA SER A 218 -2.65 -50.51 32.78
C SER A 218 -3.62 -50.55 33.96
N ILE A 219 -4.28 -51.69 34.19
CA ILE A 219 -5.17 -51.92 35.33
C ILE A 219 -4.66 -53.04 36.23
N THR A 220 -5.13 -53.12 37.46
CA THR A 220 -4.77 -54.22 38.37
C THR A 220 -5.47 -55.51 37.98
N LEU A 221 -4.83 -56.66 38.23
CA LEU A 221 -5.40 -57.97 37.94
C LEU A 221 -6.73 -58.19 38.67
N TRP A 222 -6.87 -57.67 39.90
CA TRP A 222 -8.14 -57.67 40.63
C TRP A 222 -9.26 -56.95 39.87
N ARG A 223 -9.01 -55.73 39.35
CA ARG A 223 -10.02 -55.00 38.55
C ARG A 223 -10.35 -55.73 37.25
N PHE A 224 -9.34 -56.29 36.59
CA PHE A 224 -9.55 -57.08 35.38
C PHE A 224 -10.49 -58.27 35.64
N LEU A 225 -10.25 -59.01 36.73
CA LEU A 225 -11.08 -60.17 37.09
C LEU A 225 -12.52 -59.76 37.44
N ILE A 226 -12.72 -58.64 38.15
CA ILE A 226 -14.07 -58.11 38.41
C ILE A 226 -14.79 -57.78 37.10
N GLU A 227 -14.16 -57.02 36.20
CA GLU A 227 -14.75 -56.63 34.92
C GLU A 227 -15.11 -57.85 34.06
N LEU A 228 -14.29 -58.90 34.08
CA LEU A 228 -14.52 -60.14 33.33
C LEU A 228 -15.73 -60.94 33.86
N VAL A 229 -15.97 -60.90 35.17
CA VAL A 229 -17.14 -61.54 35.78
C VAL A 229 -18.40 -60.72 35.52
N THR A 230 -18.33 -59.39 35.59
CA THR A 230 -19.50 -58.53 35.41
C THR A 230 -19.97 -58.42 33.96
N ASN A 231 -19.10 -58.61 32.96
CA ASN A 231 -19.46 -58.53 31.53
C ASN A 231 -19.98 -59.85 30.92
N ASN A 232 -19.98 -60.95 31.67
CA ASN A 232 -20.52 -62.26 31.23
C ASN A 232 -21.98 -62.49 31.68
N HIS A 233 -22.63 -61.44 32.17
CA HIS A 233 -24.05 -61.38 32.52
C HIS A 233 -24.72 -60.23 31.77
#